data_AF-A0A925QQ93-F1
#
_entry.id   AF-A0A925QQ93-F1
#
_cell.length_a   1.000
_cell.length_b   1.000
_cell.length_c   1.000
_cell.angle_alpha   90.00
_cell.angle_beta   90.00
_cell.angle_gamma   90.00
#
_symmetry.space_group_name_H-M   'P 1'
#
loop_
_entity.id
_entity.type
_entity.pdbx_description
1 polymer ?
#
loop_
_entity_poly.entity_id
_entity_poly.type
_entity_poly.pdbx_seq_one_letter_code
_entity_poly.pdbx_strand_id
1 'polypeptide(L)'
;MASLPDYVLAVLLPQAFDGLIIASALILVAVGLTMIFGLLHVINLAHGELYMLGAYGAYALMRAGAPFWLALLASPLLVGTLGLLIERLGVRPLMRRKDRAVLTLLLTFGLGLMLRDADLAADALDEAMVRAYQRWRQVSRLDNPRGWVYRGALNYARSRLRRLRRRPPSEAETQEVMFADPSVAAAIANLSLDHRSVVVCRYLLG
;
A
#
# COMPACT_ATOMS: atom_id res chain seq x y z
N MET A 1 -0.38 27.34 43.47
CA MET A 1 -1.47 26.84 42.61
C MET A 1 -1.46 27.71 41.37
N ALA A 2 -1.12 27.16 40.20
CA ALA A 2 -1.12 27.94 38.96
C ALA A 2 -2.54 28.47 38.72
N SER A 3 -2.66 29.75 38.40
CA SER A 3 -3.97 30.35 38.19
C SER A 3 -4.57 29.80 36.88
N LEU A 4 -5.90 29.72 36.78
CA LEU A 4 -6.58 29.30 35.54
C LEU A 4 -5.99 29.93 34.25
N PRO A 5 -5.64 31.23 34.20
CA PRO A 5 -5.02 31.81 33.02
C PRO A 5 -3.61 31.28 32.71
N ASP A 6 -2.82 30.89 33.72
CA ASP A 6 -1.50 30.28 33.51
C ASP A 6 -1.62 28.91 32.85
N TYR A 7 -2.65 28.13 33.22
CA TYR A 7 -2.92 26.82 32.63
C TYR A 7 -3.40 26.94 31.17
N VAL A 8 -4.26 27.92 30.90
CA VAL A 8 -4.73 28.23 29.54
C VAL A 8 -3.55 28.63 28.64
N LEU A 9 -2.70 29.53 29.11
CA LEU A 9 -1.55 30.00 28.33
C LEU A 9 -0.48 28.92 28.16
N ALA A 10 -0.22 28.10 29.17
CA ALA A 10 0.82 27.07 29.12
C ALA A 10 0.41 25.80 28.37
N VAL A 11 -0.87 25.47 28.30
CA VAL A 11 -1.35 24.20 27.73
C VAL A 11 -2.17 24.42 26.46
N LEU A 12 -3.19 25.29 26.49
CA LEU A 12 -4.07 25.48 25.34
C LEU A 12 -3.37 26.21 24.21
N LEU A 13 -2.49 27.17 24.51
CA LEU A 13 -1.79 27.94 23.49
C LEU A 13 -0.85 27.04 22.66
N PRO A 14 0.08 26.26 23.25
CA PRO A 14 0.95 25.37 22.48
C PRO A 14 0.17 24.28 21.74
N GLN A 15 -0.89 23.74 22.35
CA GLN A 15 -1.68 22.69 21.74
C GLN A 15 -2.54 23.20 20.57
N ALA A 16 -2.98 24.46 20.63
CA ALA A 16 -3.61 25.13 19.49
C ALA A 16 -2.61 25.33 18.34
N PHE A 17 -1.36 25.71 18.63
CA PHE A 17 -0.31 25.81 17.62
C PHE A 17 0.04 24.46 17.01
N ASP A 18 0.17 23.41 17.83
CA ASP A 18 0.44 22.05 17.33
C ASP A 18 -0.72 21.55 16.45
N GLY A 19 -1.96 21.77 16.89
CA GLY A 19 -3.15 21.52 16.09
C GLY A 19 -3.16 22.30 14.76
N LEU A 20 -2.72 23.57 14.77
CA LEU A 20 -2.63 24.39 13.56
C LEU A 20 -1.52 23.90 12.62
N ILE A 21 -0.38 23.45 13.15
CA ILE A 21 0.71 22.87 12.36
C ILE A 21 0.22 21.59 11.66
N ILE A 22 -0.44 20.70 12.41
CA ILE A 22 -1.01 19.46 11.85
C ILE A 22 -2.09 19.78 10.83
N ALA A 23 -3.00 20.71 11.13
CA ALA A 23 -4.05 21.13 10.21
C ALA A 23 -3.46 21.74 8.92
N SER A 24 -2.43 22.57 9.03
CA SER A 24 -1.74 23.16 7.88
C SER A 24 -1.07 22.10 7.02
N ALA A 25 -0.42 21.11 7.64
CA ALA A 25 0.17 19.99 6.94
C ALA A 25 -0.90 19.16 6.20
N LEU A 26 -2.02 18.86 6.86
CA LEU A 26 -3.15 18.14 6.26
C LEU A 26 -3.80 18.92 5.11
N ILE A 27 -3.98 20.24 5.25
CA ILE A 27 -4.49 21.11 4.18
C ILE A 27 -3.54 21.09 2.99
N LEU A 28 -2.22 21.21 3.22
CA LEU A 28 -1.23 21.16 2.14
C LEU A 28 -1.27 19.81 1.40
N VAL A 29 -1.36 18.70 2.14
CA VAL A 29 -1.52 17.36 1.57
C VAL A 29 -2.83 17.26 0.77
N ALA A 30 -3.95 17.75 1.31
CA ALA A 30 -5.24 17.72 0.64
C ALA A 30 -5.24 18.57 -0.65
N VAL A 31 -4.63 19.76 -0.62
CA VAL A 31 -4.47 20.63 -1.80
C VAL A 31 -3.59 19.96 -2.84
N GLY A 32 -2.46 19.38 -2.45
CA GLY A 32 -1.58 18.63 -3.35
C GLY A 32 -2.31 17.45 -4.01
N LEU A 33 -3.06 16.69 -3.22
CA LEU A 33 -3.85 15.56 -3.70
C LEU A 33 -4.97 16.02 -4.64
N THR A 34 -5.63 17.13 -4.33
CA THR A 34 -6.66 17.75 -5.19
C THR A 34 -6.08 18.26 -6.50
N MET A 35 -4.88 18.85 -6.49
CA MET A 35 -4.20 19.32 -7.69
C MET A 35 -3.76 18.15 -8.59
N ILE A 36 -3.23 17.08 -7.99
CA ILE A 36 -2.85 15.86 -8.72
C ILE A 36 -4.07 15.24 -9.38
N PHE A 37 -5.16 14.98 -8.65
CA PHE A 37 -6.37 14.36 -9.21
C PHE A 37 -7.19 15.30 -10.10
N GLY A 38 -7.14 16.62 -9.85
CA GLY A 38 -7.85 17.62 -10.64
C GLY A 38 -7.23 17.89 -12.01
N LEU A 39 -5.91 17.72 -12.14
CA LEU A 39 -5.19 17.91 -13.41
C LEU A 39 -4.96 16.58 -14.15
N LEU A 40 -4.69 15.49 -13.42
CA LEU A 40 -4.52 14.17 -14.00
C LEU A 40 -5.84 13.40 -13.84
N HIS A 41 -6.57 13.24 -14.95
CA HIS A 41 -7.70 12.29 -15.07
C HIS A 41 -7.26 10.81 -14.96
N VAL A 42 -6.20 10.52 -14.19
CA VAL A 42 -5.49 9.26 -14.13
C VAL A 42 -5.12 8.97 -12.68
N ILE A 43 -5.63 7.85 -12.15
CA ILE A 43 -5.33 7.39 -10.79
C ILE A 43 -4.01 6.61 -10.83
N ASN A 44 -3.00 7.07 -10.08
CA ASN A 44 -1.72 6.40 -9.92
C ASN A 44 -1.70 5.58 -8.61
N LEU A 45 -1.76 4.25 -8.73
CA LEU A 45 -1.73 3.34 -7.57
C LEU A 45 -0.30 3.06 -7.04
N ALA A 46 0.75 3.42 -7.79
CA ALA A 46 2.15 3.20 -7.39
C ALA A 46 2.72 4.34 -6.55
N HIS A 47 1.97 5.43 -6.33
CA HIS A 47 2.50 6.62 -5.65
C HIS A 47 3.05 6.29 -4.26
N GLY A 48 2.35 5.45 -3.48
CA GLY A 48 2.79 5.08 -2.13
C GLY A 48 4.10 4.30 -2.12
N GLU A 49 4.25 3.37 -3.06
CA GLU A 49 5.48 2.57 -3.21
C GLU A 49 6.67 3.42 -3.64
N LEU A 50 6.47 4.39 -4.56
CA LEU A 50 7.51 5.35 -4.94
C LEU A 50 7.92 6.26 -3.77
N TYR A 51 6.96 6.68 -2.95
CA TYR A 51 7.24 7.45 -1.73
C TYR A 51 8.07 6.63 -0.74
N MET A 52 7.68 5.37 -0.50
CA MET A 52 8.43 4.46 0.37
C MET A 52 9.84 4.22 -0.16
N LEU A 53 10.00 4.00 -1.47
CA LEU A 53 11.32 3.86 -2.10
C LEU A 53 12.22 5.07 -1.83
N GLY A 54 11.67 6.28 -1.84
CA GLY A 54 12.39 7.50 -1.48
C GLY A 54 12.76 7.56 -0.01
N ALA A 55 11.83 7.26 0.89
CA ALA A 55 12.10 7.27 2.33
C ALA A 55 13.18 6.23 2.71
N TYR A 56 13.04 4.99 2.24
CA TYR A 56 14.01 3.93 2.46
C TYR A 56 15.33 4.18 1.73
N GLY A 57 15.30 4.81 0.55
CA GLY A 57 16.50 5.23 -0.17
C GLY A 57 17.31 6.26 0.60
N ALA A 58 16.65 7.26 1.20
CA ALA A 58 17.30 8.24 2.06
C ALA A 58 17.91 7.56 3.31
N TYR A 59 17.15 6.67 3.94
CA TYR A 59 17.62 5.88 5.08
C TYR A 59 18.84 5.01 4.72
N ALA A 60 18.82 4.35 3.56
CA ALA A 60 19.93 3.52 3.07
C ALA A 60 21.18 4.35 2.79
N LEU A 61 21.03 5.54 2.20
CA LEU A 61 22.14 6.48 2.00
C LEU A 61 22.76 6.92 3.33
N MET A 62 21.93 7.27 4.32
CA MET A 62 22.41 7.61 5.66
C MET A 62 23.14 6.43 6.32
N ARG A 63 22.61 5.22 6.19
CA ARG A 63 23.24 3.96 6.64
C ARG A 63 24.58 3.68 5.96
N ALA A 64 24.78 4.17 4.73
CA ALA A 64 26.03 4.07 3.98
C ALA A 64 27.04 5.20 4.33
N GLY A 65 26.69 6.09 5.27
CA GLY A 65 27.55 7.18 5.73
C GLY A 65 27.32 8.52 5.03
N ALA A 66 26.29 8.65 4.18
CA ALA A 66 25.94 9.94 3.58
C ALA A 66 25.40 10.91 4.65
N PRO A 67 25.78 12.20 4.60
CA PRO A 67 25.22 13.19 5.51
C PRO A 67 23.72 13.38 5.23
N PHE A 68 22.95 13.68 6.29
CA PHE A 68 21.50 13.84 6.23
C PHE A 68 21.03 14.70 5.05
N TRP A 69 21.65 15.88 4.87
CA TRP A 69 21.28 16.81 3.79
C TRP A 69 21.49 16.23 2.39
N LEU A 70 22.55 15.44 2.21
CA LEU A 70 22.82 14.79 0.93
C LEU A 70 21.82 13.66 0.69
N ALA A 71 21.52 12.84 1.70
CA ALA A 71 20.51 11.79 1.59
C ALA A 71 19.10 12.37 1.33
N LEU A 72 18.76 13.48 1.98
CA LEU A 72 17.48 14.17 1.85
C LEU A 72 17.24 14.72 0.43
N LEU A 73 18.29 15.21 -0.24
CA LEU A 73 18.18 15.72 -1.61
C LEU A 73 18.38 14.63 -2.66
N ALA A 74 19.35 13.73 -2.45
CA ALA A 74 19.67 12.68 -3.42
C ALA A 74 18.51 11.70 -3.60
N SER A 75 17.81 11.33 -2.52
CA SER A 75 16.73 10.36 -2.61
C SER A 75 15.56 10.78 -3.50
N PRO A 76 14.92 11.96 -3.31
CA PRO A 76 13.85 12.41 -4.20
C PRO A 76 14.34 12.67 -5.63
N LEU A 77 15.62 13.00 -5.85
CA LEU A 77 16.18 13.07 -7.20
C LEU A 77 16.26 11.69 -7.87
N LEU A 78 16.73 10.67 -7.14
CA LEU A 78 16.78 9.29 -7.64
C LEU A 78 15.37 8.75 -7.93
N VAL A 79 14.42 8.94 -7.02
CA VAL A 79 13.03 8.54 -7.26
C VAL A 79 12.39 9.37 -8.36
N GLY A 80 12.69 10.67 -8.45
CA GLY A 80 12.21 11.55 -9.51
C GLY A 80 12.69 11.13 -10.90
N THR A 81 13.96 10.73 -11.04
CA THR A 81 14.50 10.17 -12.29
C THR A 81 13.85 8.84 -12.67
N LEU A 82 13.60 7.96 -11.69
CA LEU A 82 12.80 6.75 -11.91
C LEU A 82 11.36 7.07 -12.35
N GLY A 83 10.73 8.06 -11.72
CA GLY A 83 9.41 8.56 -12.10
C GLY A 83 9.36 9.07 -13.55
N LEU A 84 10.37 9.83 -13.98
CA LEU A 84 10.50 10.29 -15.37
C LEU A 84 10.66 9.13 -16.37
N LEU A 85 11.40 8.09 -16.00
CA LEU A 85 11.53 6.87 -16.80
C LEU A 85 10.18 6.15 -16.95
N ILE A 86 9.47 5.94 -15.84
CA ILE A 86 8.12 5.36 -15.82
C ILE A 86 7.16 6.17 -16.70
N GLU A 87 7.22 7.50 -16.57
CA GLU A 87 6.37 8.39 -17.34
C GLU A 87 6.65 8.25 -18.84
N ARG A 88 7.92 8.33 -19.26
CA ARG A 88 8.30 8.27 -20.67
C ARG A 88 8.06 6.91 -21.31
N LEU A 89 8.32 5.82 -20.60
CA LEU A 89 8.29 4.46 -21.15
C LEU A 89 6.93 3.78 -20.97
N GLY A 90 6.22 4.09 -19.89
CA GLY A 90 4.94 3.47 -19.56
C GLY A 90 3.76 4.39 -19.80
N VAL A 91 3.70 5.50 -19.05
CA VAL A 91 2.50 6.35 -18.98
C VAL A 91 2.23 7.05 -20.31
N ARG A 92 3.24 7.74 -20.86
CA ARG A 92 3.11 8.59 -22.05
C ARG A 92 2.69 7.82 -23.31
N PRO A 93 3.19 6.59 -23.57
CA PRO A 93 2.70 5.76 -24.67
C PRO A 93 1.23 5.32 -24.51
N LEU A 94 0.79 5.07 -23.27
CA LEU A 94 -0.57 4.62 -22.97
C LEU A 94 -1.60 5.76 -23.06
N MET A 95 -1.19 7.00 -22.75
CA MET A 95 -2.05 8.19 -22.86
C MET A 95 -2.55 8.48 -24.28
N ARG A 96 -1.90 7.93 -25.30
CA ARG A 96 -2.30 8.04 -26.72
C ARG A 96 -3.43 7.07 -27.12
N ARG A 97 -3.86 6.18 -26.23
CA ARG A 97 -4.89 5.16 -26.51
C ARG A 97 -6.27 5.58 -26.00
N LYS A 98 -7.34 5.05 -26.64
CA LYS A 98 -8.74 5.32 -26.25
C LYS A 98 -9.05 4.86 -24.81
N ASP A 99 -8.48 3.75 -24.37
CA ASP A 99 -8.70 3.17 -23.02
C ASP A 99 -7.67 3.64 -21.97
N ARG A 100 -7.12 4.85 -22.13
CA ARG A 100 -6.01 5.37 -21.32
C ARG A 100 -6.21 5.24 -19.80
N ALA A 101 -7.40 5.52 -19.29
CA ALA A 101 -7.67 5.50 -17.85
C ALA A 101 -7.48 4.10 -17.25
N VAL A 102 -8.06 3.08 -17.90
CA VAL A 102 -7.94 1.69 -17.46
C VAL A 102 -6.50 1.21 -17.62
N LEU A 103 -5.86 1.52 -18.74
CA LEU A 103 -4.49 1.06 -19.02
C LEU A 103 -3.46 1.69 -18.08
N THR A 104 -3.58 2.96 -17.73
CA THR A 104 -2.65 3.61 -16.81
C THR A 104 -2.90 3.17 -15.36
N LEU A 105 -4.15 2.92 -14.97
CA LEU A 105 -4.46 2.28 -13.69
C LEU A 105 -3.79 0.90 -13.58
N LEU A 106 -3.88 0.11 -14.65
CA LEU A 106 -3.25 -1.21 -14.74
C LEU A 106 -1.72 -1.13 -14.69
N LEU A 107 -1.14 -0.20 -15.44
CA LEU A 107 0.31 0.05 -15.42
C LEU A 107 0.77 0.40 -14.00
N THR A 108 0.12 1.35 -13.36
CA THR A 108 0.50 1.82 -12.02
C THR A 108 0.24 0.76 -10.96
N PHE A 109 -0.80 -0.06 -11.11
CA PHE A 109 -0.99 -1.24 -10.26
C PHE A 109 0.15 -2.25 -10.42
N GLY A 110 0.50 -2.62 -11.66
CA GLY A 110 1.59 -3.54 -11.94
C GLY A 110 2.95 -3.02 -11.44
N LEU A 111 3.19 -1.72 -11.60
CA LEU A 111 4.38 -1.06 -11.08
C LEU A 111 4.43 -1.10 -9.55
N GLY A 112 3.31 -0.84 -8.88
CA GLY A 112 3.22 -0.98 -7.42
C GLY A 112 3.54 -2.39 -6.95
N LEU A 113 3.09 -3.43 -7.68
CA LEU A 113 3.45 -4.81 -7.37
C LEU A 113 4.95 -5.07 -7.55
N MET A 114 5.55 -4.58 -8.63
CA MET A 114 6.99 -4.78 -8.86
C MET A 114 7.85 -4.10 -7.79
N LEU A 115 7.47 -2.89 -7.36
CA LEU A 115 8.18 -2.17 -6.30
C LEU A 115 8.04 -2.83 -4.94
N ARG A 116 6.87 -3.43 -4.67
CA ARG A 116 6.56 -4.05 -3.39
C ARG A 116 7.08 -5.48 -3.26
N ASP A 117 6.97 -6.27 -4.33
CA ASP A 117 7.25 -7.71 -4.35
C ASP A 117 7.69 -8.12 -5.77
N ALA A 118 8.98 -7.93 -6.04
CA ALA A 118 9.57 -8.18 -7.35
C ALA A 118 9.47 -9.67 -7.74
N ASP A 119 9.59 -10.58 -6.78
CA ASP A 119 9.51 -12.03 -7.00
C ASP A 119 8.10 -12.43 -7.42
N LEU A 120 7.07 -11.93 -6.73
CA LEU A 120 5.68 -12.15 -7.14
C LEU A 120 5.40 -11.64 -8.55
N ALA A 121 6.00 -10.50 -8.89
CA ALA A 121 5.79 -9.87 -10.17
C ALA A 121 6.54 -10.59 -11.30
N ALA A 122 7.71 -11.18 -11.01
CA ALA A 122 8.42 -12.10 -11.90
C ALA A 122 7.62 -13.40 -12.11
N ASP A 123 7.16 -14.05 -11.04
CA ASP A 123 6.31 -15.24 -11.09
C ASP A 123 5.05 -15.01 -11.95
N ALA A 124 4.42 -13.85 -11.79
CA ALA A 124 3.23 -13.48 -12.56
C ALA A 124 3.52 -13.29 -14.06
N LEU A 125 4.69 -12.76 -14.40
CA LEU A 125 5.13 -12.58 -15.77
C LEU A 125 5.43 -13.92 -16.41
N ASP A 126 6.19 -14.77 -15.72
CA ASP A 126 6.59 -16.09 -16.20
C ASP A 126 5.36 -16.97 -16.43
N GLU A 127 4.45 -17.03 -15.45
CA GLU A 127 3.19 -17.76 -15.58
C GLU A 127 2.36 -17.24 -16.77
N ALA A 128 2.29 -15.92 -16.97
CA ALA A 128 1.55 -15.34 -18.09
C ALA A 128 2.17 -15.67 -19.44
N MET A 129 3.51 -15.65 -19.53
CA MET A 129 4.24 -16.01 -20.74
C MET A 129 4.11 -17.51 -21.04
N VAL A 130 4.21 -18.36 -20.03
CA VAL A 130 3.98 -19.80 -20.15
C VAL A 130 2.56 -20.07 -20.67
N ARG A 131 1.54 -19.43 -20.10
CA ARG A 131 0.14 -19.58 -20.56
C ARG A 131 -0.06 -19.04 -21.99
N ALA A 132 0.61 -17.96 -22.34
CA ALA A 132 0.57 -17.39 -23.68
C ALA A 132 1.20 -18.35 -24.70
N TYR A 133 2.33 -18.97 -24.34
CA TYR A 133 3.02 -19.94 -25.16
C TYR A 133 2.19 -21.21 -25.37
N GLN A 134 1.63 -21.77 -24.30
CA GLN A 134 0.77 -22.96 -24.37
C GLN A 134 -0.48 -22.75 -25.24
N ARG A 135 -1.00 -21.51 -25.28
CA ARG A 135 -2.19 -21.16 -26.07
C ARG A 135 -1.84 -20.33 -27.31
N TRP A 136 -0.58 -20.34 -27.74
CA TRP A 136 -0.06 -19.42 -28.75
C TRP A 136 -0.87 -19.45 -30.05
N ARG A 137 -1.31 -20.64 -30.48
CA ARG A 137 -2.11 -20.84 -31.69
C ARG A 137 -3.50 -20.16 -31.65
N GLN A 138 -4.06 -19.96 -30.46
CA GLN A 138 -5.29 -19.18 -30.25
C GLN A 138 -4.97 -17.69 -30.02
N VAL A 139 -3.94 -17.40 -29.23
CA VAL A 139 -3.56 -16.04 -28.84
C VAL A 139 -3.04 -15.22 -30.03
N SER A 140 -2.35 -15.84 -30.99
CA SER A 140 -1.85 -15.17 -32.20
C SER A 140 -2.95 -14.76 -33.17
N ARG A 141 -4.15 -15.36 -33.05
CA ARG A 141 -5.33 -15.03 -33.86
C ARG A 141 -6.19 -13.93 -33.25
N LEU A 142 -5.86 -13.44 -32.05
CA LEU A 142 -6.59 -12.36 -31.39
C LEU A 142 -6.20 -11.02 -31.98
N ASP A 143 -7.16 -10.09 -32.03
CA ASP A 143 -6.92 -8.71 -32.45
C ASP A 143 -5.92 -7.97 -31.54
N ASN A 144 -5.82 -8.39 -30.26
CA ASN A 144 -4.86 -7.86 -29.30
C ASN A 144 -4.22 -8.95 -28.43
N PRO A 145 -3.17 -9.62 -28.92
CA PRO A 145 -2.47 -10.68 -28.19
C PRO A 145 -1.81 -10.17 -26.90
N ARG A 146 -1.22 -8.97 -26.96
CA ARG A 146 -0.51 -8.33 -25.83
C ARG A 146 -1.46 -8.09 -24.65
N GLY A 147 -2.68 -7.62 -24.94
CA GLY A 147 -3.70 -7.39 -23.93
C GLY A 147 -4.22 -8.68 -23.26
N TRP A 148 -4.13 -9.82 -23.94
CA TRP A 148 -4.47 -11.12 -23.37
C TRP A 148 -3.41 -11.58 -22.35
N VAL A 149 -2.12 -11.52 -22.74
CA VAL A 149 -1.00 -11.89 -21.86
C VAL A 149 -0.96 -10.99 -20.63
N TYR A 150 -1.12 -9.69 -20.85
CA TYR A 150 -1.18 -8.70 -19.78
C TYR A 150 -2.30 -9.02 -18.77
N ARG A 151 -3.51 -9.35 -19.24
CA ARG A 151 -4.62 -9.74 -18.36
C ARG A 151 -4.34 -11.05 -17.62
N GLY A 152 -3.65 -12.00 -18.25
CA GLY A 152 -3.19 -13.23 -17.61
C GLY A 152 -2.31 -12.96 -16.38
N ALA A 153 -1.28 -12.13 -16.55
CA ALA A 153 -0.38 -11.73 -15.46
C ALA A 153 -1.14 -11.03 -14.32
N LEU A 154 -2.01 -10.07 -14.68
CA LEU A 154 -2.78 -9.30 -13.70
C LEU A 154 -3.72 -10.20 -12.87
N ASN A 155 -4.37 -11.16 -13.52
CA ASN A 155 -5.28 -12.09 -12.86
C ASN A 155 -4.53 -13.04 -11.92
N TYR A 156 -3.33 -13.48 -12.30
CA TYR A 156 -2.47 -14.28 -11.44
C TYR A 156 -2.07 -13.52 -10.18
N ALA A 157 -1.53 -12.30 -10.33
CA ALA A 157 -1.13 -11.46 -9.20
C ALA A 157 -2.31 -11.20 -8.24
N ARG A 158 -3.50 -10.89 -8.78
CA ARG A 158 -4.73 -10.70 -7.97
C ARG A 158 -5.19 -11.98 -7.28
N SER A 159 -5.00 -13.14 -7.91
CA SER A 159 -5.31 -14.45 -7.29
C SER A 159 -4.40 -14.73 -6.11
N ARG A 160 -3.09 -14.49 -6.26
CA ARG A 160 -2.10 -14.71 -5.21
C ARG A 160 -2.31 -13.78 -4.01
N LEU A 161 -2.54 -12.49 -4.25
CA LEU A 161 -2.90 -11.54 -3.19
C LEU A 161 -4.14 -11.96 -2.41
N ARG A 162 -5.16 -12.51 -3.08
CA ARG A 162 -6.34 -13.07 -2.42
C ARG A 162 -6.00 -14.29 -1.56
N ARG A 163 -5.08 -15.14 -1.99
CA ARG A 163 -4.61 -16.29 -1.21
C ARG A 163 -3.83 -15.86 0.03
N LEU A 164 -2.96 -14.85 -0.09
CA LEU A 164 -2.21 -14.30 1.04
C LEU A 164 -3.12 -13.64 2.07
N ARG A 165 -4.15 -12.90 1.63
CA ARG A 165 -5.18 -12.33 2.52
C ARG A 165 -6.08 -13.38 3.20
N ARG A 166 -6.18 -14.57 2.61
CA ARG A 166 -6.95 -15.70 3.14
C ARG A 166 -6.08 -16.70 3.90
N ARG A 167 -4.83 -16.35 4.18
CA ARG A 167 -3.96 -17.21 4.98
C ARG A 167 -4.59 -17.30 6.37
N PRO A 168 -4.89 -18.51 6.89
CA PRO A 168 -5.38 -18.65 8.25
C PRO A 168 -4.35 -18.01 9.21
N PRO A 169 -4.79 -17.42 10.33
CA PRO A 169 -3.89 -16.89 11.34
C PRO A 169 -2.82 -17.93 11.61
N SER A 170 -1.55 -17.53 11.58
CA SER A 170 -0.47 -18.48 11.85
C SER A 170 -0.64 -19.00 13.28
N GLU A 171 -0.21 -20.24 13.57
CA GLU A 171 -0.24 -20.77 14.95
C GLU A 171 0.51 -19.86 15.94
N ALA A 172 1.41 -18.98 15.46
CA ALA A 172 2.10 -17.96 16.26
C ALA A 172 1.23 -16.75 16.66
N GLU A 173 0.07 -16.54 16.00
CA GLU A 173 -0.93 -15.52 16.36
C GLU A 173 -2.05 -16.09 17.24
N THR A 174 -2.08 -17.40 17.48
CA THR A 174 -2.78 -17.96 18.64
C THR A 174 -1.98 -17.57 19.88
N GLN A 175 -1.98 -16.28 20.23
CA GLN A 175 -1.73 -15.87 21.60
C GLN A 175 -2.65 -16.74 22.44
N GLU A 176 -2.08 -17.63 23.26
CA GLU A 176 -2.78 -18.10 24.45
C GLU A 176 -3.21 -16.84 25.17
N VAL A 177 -4.48 -16.47 25.00
CA VAL A 177 -5.10 -15.42 25.77
C VAL A 177 -5.10 -15.96 27.19
N MET A 178 -4.04 -15.63 27.93
CA MET A 178 -3.96 -15.92 29.35
C MET A 178 -5.11 -15.12 29.96
N PHE A 179 -6.22 -15.78 30.26
CA PHE A 179 -7.35 -15.15 30.91
C PHE A 179 -6.80 -14.45 32.16
N ALA A 180 -6.92 -13.13 32.22
CA ALA A 180 -6.35 -12.33 33.31
C ALA A 180 -6.92 -12.74 34.69
N ASP A 181 -8.03 -13.48 34.70
CA ASP A 181 -8.70 -13.98 35.89
C ASP A 181 -9.08 -15.48 35.73
N PRO A 182 -8.56 -16.37 36.59
CA PRO A 182 -8.90 -17.80 36.61
C PRO A 182 -10.41 -18.08 36.81
N SER A 183 -11.13 -17.17 37.47
CA SER A 183 -12.56 -17.32 37.72
C SER A 183 -13.39 -17.16 36.44
N VAL A 184 -12.94 -16.31 35.52
CA VAL A 184 -13.57 -16.08 34.21
C VAL A 184 -13.36 -17.28 33.30
N ALA A 185 -12.16 -17.87 33.31
CA ALA A 185 -11.88 -19.10 32.57
C ALA A 185 -12.77 -20.26 33.04
N ALA A 186 -12.97 -20.42 34.35
CA ALA A 186 -13.86 -21.42 34.93
C ALA A 186 -15.34 -21.18 34.57
N ALA A 187 -15.78 -19.91 34.56
CA ALA A 187 -17.14 -19.54 34.15
C ALA A 187 -17.40 -19.83 32.66
N ILE A 188 -16.42 -19.54 31.79
CA ILE A 188 -16.50 -19.84 30.35
C ILE A 188 -16.48 -21.35 30.11
N ALA A 189 -15.71 -22.11 30.90
CA ALA A 189 -15.63 -23.57 30.82
C ALA A 189 -16.95 -24.28 31.19
N ASN A 190 -17.89 -23.61 31.85
CA ASN A 190 -19.22 -24.13 32.15
C ASN A 190 -20.29 -23.76 31.11
N LEU A 191 -19.96 -22.93 30.10
CA LEU A 191 -20.88 -22.55 29.04
C LEU A 191 -20.93 -23.60 27.92
N SER A 192 -22.06 -23.70 27.21
CA SER A 192 -22.17 -24.47 25.97
C SER A 192 -21.29 -23.87 24.87
N LEU A 193 -20.89 -24.69 23.89
CA LEU A 193 -20.01 -24.28 22.77
C LEU A 193 -20.57 -23.06 22.01
N ASP A 194 -21.89 -22.97 21.87
CA ASP A 194 -22.56 -21.87 21.19
C ASP A 194 -22.47 -20.55 21.99
N HIS A 195 -22.55 -20.62 23.32
CA HIS A 195 -22.41 -19.43 24.16
C HIS A 195 -20.94 -18.98 24.27
N ARG A 196 -19.98 -19.91 24.26
CA ARG A 196 -18.55 -19.57 24.26
C ARG A 196 -18.14 -18.81 23.01
N SER A 197 -18.60 -19.26 21.84
CA SER A 197 -18.27 -18.60 20.57
C SER A 197 -18.82 -17.17 20.52
N VAL A 198 -20.01 -16.91 21.06
CA VAL A 198 -20.57 -15.55 21.17
C VAL A 198 -19.74 -14.64 22.10
N VAL A 199 -19.35 -15.15 23.27
CA VAL A 199 -18.54 -14.38 24.23
C VAL A 199 -17.15 -14.06 23.67
N VAL A 200 -16.51 -15.05 23.03
CA VAL A 200 -15.21 -14.87 22.38
C VAL A 200 -15.30 -13.90 21.21
N CYS A 201 -16.33 -14.02 20.35
CA CYS A 201 -16.55 -13.07 19.25
C CYS A 201 -16.76 -11.65 19.78
N ARG A 202 -17.56 -11.45 20.82
CA ARG A 202 -17.78 -10.11 21.39
C ARG A 202 -16.52 -9.52 22.03
N TYR A 203 -15.70 -10.34 22.68
CA TYR A 203 -14.52 -9.85 23.41
C TYR A 203 -13.31 -9.64 22.49
N LEU A 204 -13.16 -10.45 21.44
CA LEU A 204 -12.05 -10.34 20.48
C LEU A 204 -12.33 -9.39 19.31
N LEU A 205 -13.60 -9.24 18.89
CA LEU A 205 -13.92 -8.44 17.71
C LEU A 205 -14.40 -7.01 18.01
N GLY A 206 -14.72 -6.68 19.27
CA GLY A 206 -15.14 -5.33 19.68
C GLY A 206 -16.48 -4.90 19.09
#